data_AF-Q05YB2-F1
#
_entry.id   AF-Q05YB2-F1
#
_cell.length_a   1.000
_cell.length_b   1.000
_cell.length_c   1.000
_cell.angle_alpha   90.00
_cell.angle_beta   90.00
_cell.angle_gamma   90.00
#
_symmetry.space_group_name_H-M   'P 1'
#
loop_
_entity.id
_entity.type
_entity.pdbx_description
1 polymer ?
#
loop_
_entity_poly.entity_id
_entity_poly.type
_entity_poly.pdbx_seq_one_letter_code
_entity_poly.pdbx_strand_id
1 'polypeptide(L)' 'MMEDNPMVATISVEIHALRLLHRAVSEACTNWPGGDANEQSSLLSLKTQLFAVLMRHLLESS' A
#
# COMPACT_ATOMS: atom_id res chain seq x y z
N MET A 1 7.56 -0.78 -30.60
CA MET A 1 7.81 -0.87 -29.15
C MET A 1 6.47 -1.07 -28.50
N MET A 2 6.24 -2.19 -27.82
CA MET A 2 5.01 -2.39 -27.06
C MET A 2 5.10 -1.46 -25.86
N GLU A 3 4.17 -0.52 -25.75
CA GLU A 3 3.97 0.28 -24.56
C GLU A 3 3.59 -0.70 -23.44
N ASP A 4 4.54 -0.98 -22.56
CA ASP A 4 4.31 -1.68 -21.29
C ASP A 4 3.45 -0.75 -20.43
N ASN A 5 2.14 -0.75 -20.69
CA ASN A 5 1.21 -0.01 -19.87
C ASN A 5 1.11 -0.80 -18.55
N PRO A 6 1.69 -0.31 -17.44
CA PRO A 6 1.65 -1.04 -16.19
C PRO A 6 0.18 -1.28 -15.88
N MET A 7 -0.21 -2.55 -15.75
CA MET A 7 -1.60 -2.92 -15.48
C MET A 7 -2.00 -2.31 -14.13
N VAL A 8 -2.62 -1.12 -14.15
CA VAL A 8 -3.03 -0.40 -12.94
C VAL A 8 -4.24 -1.12 -12.38
N ALA A 9 -4.00 -1.97 -11.38
CA ALA A 9 -5.07 -2.55 -10.59
C ALA A 9 -5.69 -1.45 -9.71
N THR A 10 -6.96 -1.14 -9.94
CA THR A 10 -7.73 -0.21 -9.11
C THR A 10 -8.58 -1.02 -8.14
N ILE A 11 -8.48 -0.73 -6.85
CA ILE A 11 -9.33 -1.33 -5.81
C ILE A 11 -10.15 -0.23 -5.14
N SER A 12 -11.47 -0.43 -5.06
CA SER A 12 -12.36 0.40 -4.26
C SER A 12 -12.47 -0.22 -2.88
N VAL A 13 -12.08 0.51 -1.84
CA VAL A 13 -12.11 0.03 -0.45
C VAL A 13 -12.69 1.08 0.48
N GLU A 14 -13.47 0.63 1.46
CA GLU A 14 -13.95 1.47 2.55
C GLU A 14 -12.77 1.99 3.39
N ILE A 15 -12.91 3.17 3.99
CA ILE A 15 -11.86 3.78 4.82
C ILE A 15 -11.41 2.87 5.98
N HIS A 16 -12.33 2.07 6.53
CA HIS A 16 -12.02 1.09 7.57
C HIS A 16 -11.16 -0.06 7.04
N ALA A 17 -11.43 -0.54 5.82
CA ALA A 17 -10.62 -1.55 5.16
C ALA A 17 -9.23 -1.01 4.81
N LEU A 18 -9.14 0.25 4.36
CA LEU A 18 -7.86 0.92 4.10
C LEU A 18 -6.99 1.03 5.36
N ARG A 19 -7.59 1.39 6.51
CA ARG A 19 -6.90 1.42 7.81
C ARG A 19 -6.42 0.02 8.23
N LEU A 20 -7.25 -1.00 8.02
CA LEU A 20 -6.89 -2.40 8.33
C LEU A 20 -5.72 -2.85 7.45
N LEU A 21 -5.76 -2.59 6.15
CA LEU A 21 -4.68 -2.90 5.21
C LEU A 21 -3.37 -2.21 5.61
N HIS A 22 -3.41 -0.91 5.90
CA HIS A 22 -2.23 -0.17 6.35
C HIS A 22 -1.63 -0.78 7.63
N ARG A 23 -2.48 -1.16 8.59
CA ARG A 23 -2.04 -1.83 9.82
C ARG A 23 -1.38 -3.18 9.53
N ALA A 24 -2.04 -4.04 8.75
CA ALA A 24 -1.53 -5.37 8.42
C ALA A 24 -0.17 -5.29 7.69
N VAL A 25 -0.05 -4.37 6.73
CA VAL A 25 1.22 -4.13 6.02
C VAL A 25 2.30 -3.62 6.96
N SER A 26 1.97 -2.70 7.88
CA SER A 26 2.96 -2.20 8.86
C SER A 26 3.41 -3.29 9.85
N GLU A 27 2.52 -4.18 10.26
CA GLU A 27 2.86 -5.36 11.07
C GLU A 27 3.76 -6.33 10.28
N ALA A 28 3.46 -6.57 9.00
CA ALA A 28 4.29 -7.39 8.12
C ALA A 28 5.69 -6.80 7.89
N CYS A 29 5.80 -5.47 7.75
CA CYS A 29 7.10 -4.80 7.68
C CYS A 29 7.91 -4.95 8.99
N THR A 30 7.23 -4.89 10.13
CA THR A 30 7.88 -4.94 11.46
C THR A 30 8.34 -6.35 11.80
N ASN A 31 7.50 -7.34 11.49
CA ASN A 31 7.74 -8.75 11.76
C ASN A 31 8.35 -9.47 10.55
N TRP A 32 9.01 -8.74 9.64
CA TRP A 32 9.58 -9.31 8.43
C TRP A 32 10.56 -10.44 8.79
N PRO A 33 10.29 -11.70 8.39
CA PRO A 33 11.09 -12.85 8.83
C PRO A 33 12.48 -12.92 8.17
N GLY A 34 12.82 -11.95 7.32
CA GLY A 34 13.89 -12.08 6.34
C GLY A 34 13.37 -12.75 5.08
N GLY A 35 13.91 -12.36 3.92
CA GLY A 35 13.38 -12.79 2.62
C GLY A 35 13.99 -12.01 1.47
N ASP A 36 13.31 -12.00 0.33
CA ASP A 36 13.76 -11.28 -0.85
C ASP A 36 13.71 -9.76 -0.62
N ALA A 37 14.79 -9.06 -1.00
CA ALA A 37 14.91 -7.61 -0.81
C ALA A 37 13.92 -6.81 -1.67
N ASN A 38 13.54 -7.34 -2.84
CA ASN A 38 12.53 -6.74 -3.70
C ASN A 38 11.14 -6.90 -3.10
N GLU A 39 10.84 -8.03 -2.46
CA GLU A 39 9.59 -8.21 -1.72
C GLU A 39 9.50 -7.22 -0.55
N GLN A 40 10.59 -7.05 0.21
CA GLN A 40 10.65 -6.07 1.30
C GLN A 40 10.46 -4.63 0.78
N SER A 41 11.09 -4.29 -0.36
CA SER A 41 10.92 -2.99 -1.01
C SER A 41 9.49 -2.77 -1.50
N SER A 42 8.88 -3.79 -2.09
CA SER A 42 7.48 -3.77 -2.55
C SER A 42 6.52 -3.57 -1.39
N LEU A 43 6.75 -4.26 -0.27
CA LEU A 43 5.96 -4.15 0.95
C LEU A 43 6.05 -2.73 1.56
N LEU A 44 7.25 -2.15 1.59
CA LEU A 44 7.47 -0.79 2.09
C LEU A 44 6.82 0.27 1.17
N SER A 45 6.89 0.06 -0.15
CA SER A 45 6.21 0.88 -1.13
C SER A 45 4.69 0.84 -0.93
N LEU A 46 4.12 -0.35 -0.74
CA LEU A 46 2.70 -0.53 -0.46
C LEU A 46 2.27 0.19 0.82
N LYS A 47 3.05 0.08 1.90
CA LYS A 47 2.80 0.83 3.16
C LYS A 47 2.69 2.33 2.91
N THR A 48 3.64 2.88 2.15
CA THR A 48 3.72 4.31 1.85
C THR A 48 2.53 4.76 1.01
N GLN A 49 2.16 3.98 0.00
CA GLN A 49 1.02 4.28 -0.85
C GLN A 49 -0.30 4.26 -0.06
N LEU A 50 -0.51 3.24 0.79
CA LEU A 50 -1.70 3.16 1.65
C LEU A 50 -1.79 4.37 2.59
N PHE A 51 -0.67 4.79 3.18
CA PHE A 51 -0.62 5.99 4.01
C PHE A 51 -0.97 7.26 3.23
N ALA A 52 -0.43 7.42 2.01
CA ALA A 52 -0.74 8.57 1.16
C ALA A 52 -2.23 8.65 0.79
N VAL A 53 -2.86 7.50 0.50
CA VAL A 53 -4.31 7.43 0.23
C VAL A 53 -5.11 7.78 1.48
N LEU A 54 -4.72 7.27 2.67
CA LEU A 54 -5.36 7.63 3.93
C LEU A 54 -5.30 9.12 4.21
N MET A 55 -4.13 9.74 4.04
CA MET A 55 -3.96 11.18 4.24
C MET A 55 -4.79 12.01 3.27
N ARG A 56 -4.83 11.60 2.00
CA ARG A 56 -5.67 12.26 0.99
C ARG A 56 -7.15 12.20 1.37
N HIS A 57 -7.64 11.03 1.76
CA HIS A 57 -9.01 10.89 2.21
C HIS A 57 -9.30 11.77 3.43
N LEU A 58 -8.39 11.86 4.40
CA LEU A 58 -8.57 12.73 5.57
C LEU A 58 -8.63 14.22 5.20
N LEU A 59 -7.81 14.66 4.23
CA LEU A 59 -7.80 16.04 3.75
C LEU A 59 -9.04 16.39 2.93
N GLU A 60 -9.53 15.47 2.08
CA GLU A 60 -10.74 15.66 1.27
C GLU A 60 -12.04 15.57 2.10
N SER A 61 -11.98 14.98 3.28
CA SER A 61 -13.12 14.89 4.22
C SER A 61 -13.20 16.05 5.22
N SER A 62 -12.31 17.05 5.10
CA SER A 62 -12.28 18.27 5.94
C SER A 62 -12.87 19.47 5.21
#